data_AF-A0AA40SKF4-F1
#
_entry.id   AF-A0AA40SKF4-F1
#
_cell.length_a   1.000
_cell.length_b   1.000
_cell.length_c   1.000
_cell.angle_alpha   90.00
_cell.angle_beta   90.00
_cell.angle_gamma   90.00
#
_symmetry.space_group_name_H-M   'P 1'
#
loop_
_entity.id
_entity.type
_entity.pdbx_description
1 polymer ?
#
loop_
_entity_poly.entity_id
_entity_poly.type
_entity_poly.pdbx_seq_one_letter_code
_entity_poly.pdbx_strand_id
1 'polypeptide(L)'
;MTTDRPQVKYPFEFDGRWVLRYHVPYTVEHDGRTHRIVATIFAQPSVHGRIQVNCEGLLVAEYDELVPGSQVEITGDVWRVTEVEYRTRVVLERVPDDMKEETGAQAGE
;
A
#
# COMPACT_ATOMS: atom_id res chain seq x y z
N MET A 1 3.99 -22.91 -12.86
CA MET A 1 5.20 -22.07 -12.94
C MET A 1 4.91 -20.87 -12.06
N THR A 2 5.43 -20.84 -10.84
CA THR A 2 5.34 -19.67 -9.98
C THR A 2 6.11 -18.57 -10.68
N THR A 3 5.39 -17.60 -11.24
CA THR A 3 5.97 -16.38 -11.80
C THR A 3 6.74 -15.73 -10.66
N ASP A 4 8.06 -15.84 -10.71
CA ASP A 4 9.00 -15.13 -9.83
C ASP A 4 8.84 -13.64 -10.17
N ARG A 5 7.78 -13.02 -9.63
CA ARG A 5 7.63 -11.57 -9.70
C ARG A 5 8.84 -11.01 -8.94
N PRO A 6 9.59 -10.08 -9.52
CA PRO A 6 10.75 -9.51 -8.85
C PRO A 6 10.33 -9.02 -7.47
N GLN A 7 10.94 -9.57 -6.42
CA GLN A 7 10.58 -9.22 -5.05
C GLN A 7 10.84 -7.74 -4.83
N VAL A 8 9.75 -6.98 -4.65
CA VAL A 8 9.84 -5.56 -4.34
C VAL A 8 10.42 -5.41 -2.94
N LYS A 9 11.47 -4.61 -2.82
CA LYS A 9 12.05 -4.28 -1.52
C LYS A 9 11.47 -2.97 -1.01
N TYR A 10 10.61 -3.06 -0.02
CA TYR A 10 10.02 -1.89 0.62
C TYR A 10 10.90 -1.38 1.78
N PRO A 11 11.22 -0.08 1.83
CA PRO A 11 12.02 0.48 2.92
C PRO A 11 11.31 0.37 4.27
N PHE A 12 11.98 -0.14 5.30
CA PHE A 12 11.37 -0.34 6.63
C PHE A 12 10.18 -1.31 6.63
N GLU A 13 10.09 -2.18 5.63
CA GLU A 13 9.33 -3.41 5.78
C GLU A 13 10.07 -4.34 6.74
N PHE A 14 9.38 -4.81 7.77
CA PHE A 14 9.87 -5.81 8.70
C PHE A 14 8.68 -6.68 9.13
N ASP A 15 8.85 -8.01 9.03
CA ASP A 15 7.80 -8.97 9.41
C ASP A 15 6.46 -8.71 8.68
N GLY A 16 6.52 -8.43 7.37
CA GLY A 16 5.35 -8.14 6.52
C GLY A 16 4.66 -6.79 6.80
N ARG A 17 5.24 -5.95 7.68
CA ARG A 17 4.71 -4.63 8.03
C ARG A 17 5.59 -3.52 7.51
N TRP A 18 4.99 -2.50 6.92
CA TRP A 18 5.69 -1.33 6.40
C TRP A 18 5.22 -0.05 7.09
N VAL A 19 6.17 0.71 7.66
CA VAL A 19 5.89 2.00 8.33
C VAL A 19 6.21 3.18 7.41
N LEU A 20 5.17 3.87 6.96
CA LEU A 20 5.26 5.11 6.20
C LEU A 20 5.18 6.32 7.14
N ARG A 21 6.29 7.04 7.33
CA ARG A 21 6.31 8.26 8.17
C ARG A 21 5.64 9.44 7.47
N TYR A 22 4.97 10.27 8.27
CA TYR A 22 4.31 11.49 7.80
C TYR A 22 5.28 12.41 7.04
N HIS A 23 4.92 12.74 5.80
CA HIS A 23 5.64 13.63 4.89
C HIS A 23 7.08 13.19 4.52
N VAL A 24 7.46 11.95 4.85
CA VAL A 24 8.75 11.39 4.43
C VAL A 24 8.54 10.63 3.13
N PRO A 25 9.21 11.00 2.02
CA PRO A 25 9.14 10.24 0.79
C PRO A 25 9.99 8.96 0.88
N TYR A 26 9.42 7.85 0.43
CA TYR A 26 10.11 6.57 0.30
C TYR A 26 10.27 6.20 -1.17
N THR A 27 11.47 5.76 -1.53
CA THR A 27 11.79 5.31 -2.89
C THR A 27 11.76 3.80 -2.95
N VAL A 28 11.06 3.25 -3.94
CA VAL A 28 10.96 1.81 -4.21
C VAL A 28 11.31 1.58 -5.68
N GLU A 29 12.22 0.63 -5.94
CA GLU A 29 12.52 0.19 -7.31
C GLU A 29 11.69 -1.05 -7.65
N HIS A 30 10.96 -1.00 -8.75
CA HIS A 30 10.14 -2.11 -9.24
C HIS A 30 10.05 -2.06 -10.77
N ASP A 31 10.24 -3.20 -11.43
CA ASP A 31 10.22 -3.33 -12.90
C ASP A 31 11.12 -2.31 -13.64
N GLY A 32 12.29 -2.02 -13.06
CA GLY A 32 13.26 -1.06 -13.60
C GLY A 32 12.81 0.41 -13.51
N ARG A 33 11.75 0.70 -12.74
CA ARG A 33 11.20 2.04 -12.53
C ARG A 33 11.27 2.45 -11.07
N THR A 34 11.48 3.74 -10.86
CA THR A 34 11.54 4.37 -9.55
C THR A 34 10.16 4.87 -9.14
N HIS A 35 9.65 4.32 -8.04
CA HIS A 35 8.41 4.74 -7.41
C HIS A 35 8.70 5.58 -6.17
N ARG A 36 7.95 6.66 -5.98
CA ARG A 36 8.00 7.53 -4.80
C ARG A 36 6.67 7.50 -4.07
N ILE A 37 6.71 6.98 -2.84
CA ILE A 37 5.55 6.79 -1.97
C ILE A 37 5.62 7.84 -0.85
N VAL A 38 4.54 8.59 -0.65
CA VAL A 38 4.45 9.63 0.38
C VAL A 38 3.15 9.46 1.15
N ALA A 39 3.25 9.48 2.49
CA ALA A 39 2.08 9.52 3.37
C ALA A 39 1.83 10.94 3.90
N THR A 40 0.60 11.41 3.80
CA THR A 40 0.06 12.59 4.50
C THR A 40 -0.98 12.11 5.51
N ILE A 41 -1.12 12.80 6.64
CA ILE A 41 -2.07 12.42 7.70
C ILE A 41 -2.80 13.68 8.15
N PHE A 42 -4.11 13.62 8.11
CA PHE A 42 -5.01 14.70 8.47
C PHE A 42 -5.65 14.42 9.84
N ALA A 43 -6.23 15.45 10.46
CA ALA A 43 -6.93 15.32 11.75
C ALA A 43 -8.41 15.74 11.70
N GLN A 44 -8.87 16.32 10.59
CA GLN A 44 -10.24 16.82 10.45
C GLN A 44 -10.85 16.24 9.17
N PRO A 45 -12.12 15.77 9.21
CA PRO A 45 -13.03 15.72 10.37
C PRO A 45 -12.64 14.65 11.42
N SER A 46 -11.79 13.71 11.04
CA SER A 46 -11.20 12.67 11.90
C SER A 46 -9.78 12.37 11.42
N VAL A 47 -9.01 11.60 12.22
CA VAL A 47 -7.67 11.17 11.82
C VAL A 47 -7.77 10.18 10.66
N HIS A 48 -7.18 10.54 9.52
CA HIS A 48 -7.10 9.69 8.33
C HIS A 48 -5.80 9.95 7.58
N GLY A 49 -5.36 8.95 6.84
CA GLY A 49 -4.17 9.00 6.01
C GLY A 49 -4.51 9.30 4.55
N ARG A 50 -3.49 9.73 3.82
CA ARG A 50 -3.46 9.72 2.37
C ARG A 50 -2.12 9.16 1.93
N ILE A 51 -2.12 8.24 0.98
CA ILE A 51 -0.91 7.71 0.35
C ILE A 51 -0.91 8.10 -1.11
N GLN A 52 0.17 8.74 -1.55
CA GLN A 52 0.43 9.06 -2.95
C GLN A 52 1.56 8.19 -3.47
N VAL A 53 1.32 7.54 -4.60
CA VAL A 53 2.31 6.74 -5.33
C VAL A 53 2.61 7.44 -6.64
N ASN A 54 3.87 7.80 -6.83
CA ASN A 54 4.36 8.40 -8.06
C ASN A 54 5.33 7.43 -8.74
N CYS A 55 5.34 7.36 -10.07
CA CYS A 55 6.31 6.62 -10.86
C CYS A 55 6.99 7.61 -11.80
N GLU A 56 8.33 7.70 -11.76
CA GLU A 56 9.10 8.60 -12.65
C GLU A 56 8.57 10.06 -12.66
N GLY A 57 8.13 10.54 -11.49
CA GLY A 57 7.61 11.91 -11.33
C GLY A 57 6.14 12.11 -11.69
N LEU A 58 5.43 11.07 -12.17
CA LEU A 58 4.00 11.11 -12.46
C LEU A 58 3.21 10.46 -11.34
N LEU A 59 2.12 11.10 -10.90
CA LEU A 59 1.17 10.48 -9.96
C LEU A 59 0.47 9.31 -10.66
N VAL A 60 0.63 8.10 -10.11
CA VAL A 60 0.02 6.88 -10.67
C VAL A 60 -1.13 6.35 -9.81
N ALA A 61 -1.09 6.59 -8.51
CA ALA A 61 -2.20 6.26 -7.61
C ALA A 61 -2.23 7.22 -6.42
N GLU A 62 -3.44 7.53 -5.97
CA GLU A 62 -3.69 8.28 -4.75
C GLU A 62 -4.82 7.58 -3.99
N TYR A 63 -4.58 7.35 -2.70
CA TYR A 63 -5.54 6.76 -1.78
C TYR A 63 -5.76 7.74 -0.64
N ASP A 64 -6.94 8.35 -0.58
CA ASP A 64 -7.32 9.31 0.47
C ASP A 64 -8.28 8.67 1.48
N GLU A 65 -8.60 9.40 2.54
CA GLU A 65 -9.50 8.97 3.62
C GLU A 65 -9.14 7.61 4.24
N LEU A 66 -7.84 7.28 4.25
CA LEU A 66 -7.35 6.00 4.74
C LEU A 66 -7.55 5.87 6.24
N VAL A 67 -8.15 4.76 6.65
CA VAL A 67 -8.38 4.37 8.04
C VAL A 67 -7.91 2.92 8.23
N PRO A 68 -7.73 2.44 9.47
CA PRO A 68 -7.47 1.02 9.71
C PRO A 68 -8.52 0.14 9.02
N GLY A 69 -8.06 -0.82 8.21
CA GLY A 69 -8.89 -1.67 7.37
C GLY A 69 -8.86 -1.30 5.88
N SER A 70 -8.54 -0.05 5.52
CA SER A 70 -8.41 0.37 4.11
C SER A 70 -7.34 -0.45 3.38
N GLN A 71 -7.53 -0.65 2.09
CA GLN A 71 -6.56 -1.32 1.22
C GLN A 71 -5.94 -0.33 0.24
N VAL A 72 -4.65 -0.51 -0.04
CA VAL A 72 -3.91 0.25 -1.05
C VAL A 72 -3.08 -0.71 -1.89
N GLU A 73 -2.90 -0.40 -3.17
CA GLU A 73 -2.01 -1.15 -4.04
C GLU A 73 -0.74 -0.31 -4.30
N ILE A 74 0.42 -0.87 -3.98
CA ILE A 74 1.70 -0.19 -4.17
C ILE A 74 2.58 -1.13 -4.97
N THR A 75 2.97 -0.70 -6.17
CA THR A 75 3.81 -1.49 -7.11
C THR A 75 3.26 -2.91 -7.34
N GLY A 76 1.94 -3.07 -7.42
CA GLY A 76 1.26 -4.34 -7.66
C GLY A 76 1.06 -5.23 -6.42
N ASP A 77 1.59 -4.85 -5.25
CA ASP A 77 1.31 -5.53 -3.98
C ASP A 77 0.15 -4.85 -3.24
N VAL A 78 -0.76 -5.65 -2.70
CA VAL A 78 -1.87 -5.16 -1.89
C VAL A 78 -1.46 -5.07 -0.42
N TRP A 79 -1.71 -3.91 0.16
CA TRP A 79 -1.42 -3.59 1.55
C TRP A 79 -2.70 -3.21 2.28
N ARG A 80 -2.83 -3.68 3.51
CA ARG A 80 -3.89 -3.26 4.43
C ARG A 80 -3.33 -2.21 5.39
N VAL A 81 -4.02 -1.09 5.52
CA VAL A 81 -3.75 -0.09 6.56
C VAL A 81 -4.14 -0.69 7.91
N THR A 82 -3.20 -0.77 8.84
CA THR A 82 -3.43 -1.28 10.21
C THR A 82 -3.48 -0.16 11.23
N GLU A 83 -2.70 0.91 11.03
CA GLU A 83 -2.66 2.06 11.93
C GLU A 83 -2.53 3.37 11.14
N VAL A 84 -3.19 4.43 11.62
CA VAL A 84 -3.02 5.80 11.16
C VAL A 84 -2.86 6.69 12.38
N GLU A 85 -1.67 7.27 12.53
CA GLU A 85 -1.29 8.05 13.72
C GLU A 85 -0.94 9.48 13.33
N TYR A 86 -1.71 10.45 13.85
CA TYR A 86 -1.61 11.85 13.45
C TYR A 86 -0.18 12.40 13.50
N ARG A 87 0.26 13.03 12.39
CA ARG A 87 1.61 13.59 12.18
C ARG A 87 2.77 12.63 12.40
N THR A 88 2.50 11.34 12.55
CA THR A 88 3.52 10.34 12.90
C THR A 88 3.72 9.37 11.76
N ARG A 89 2.74 8.50 11.48
CA ARG A 89 2.90 7.41 10.52
C ARG A 89 1.59 6.76 10.08
N VAL A 90 1.65 6.08 8.95
CA VAL A 90 0.71 5.05 8.53
C VAL A 90 1.44 3.70 8.58
N VAL A 91 0.82 2.68 9.17
CA VAL A 91 1.35 1.32 9.18
C VAL A 91 0.54 0.48 8.21
N LEU A 92 1.25 -0.23 7.34
CA LEU A 92 0.73 -1.14 6.36
C LEU A 92 1.12 -2.57 6.72
N GLU A 93 0.26 -3.53 6.42
CA GLU A 93 0.55 -4.95 6.50
C GLU A 93 0.26 -5.59 5.14
N ARG A 94 1.17 -6.45 4.69
CA ARG A 94 1.04 -7.11 3.39
C ARG A 94 -0.15 -8.07 3.43
N VAL A 95 -1.03 -7.96 2.44
CA VAL A 95 -2.11 -8.93 2.26
C VAL A 95 -1.53 -10.08 1.44
N PRO A 96 -1.46 -11.32 1.96
CA PRO A 96 -0.99 -12.44 1.17
C PRO A 96 -1.91 -12.65 -0.04
N ASP A 97 -1.31 -12.94 -1.20
CA ASP A 97 -2.00 -13.13 -2.49
C ASP A 97 -2.94 -14.36 -2.50
N ASP A 98 -3.06 -15.10 -1.38
CA ASP A 98 -3.83 -16.34 -1.21
C ASP A 98 -5.36 -16.15 -1.26
N MET A 99 -5.84 -15.01 -1.76
CA MET A 99 -7.27 -14.71 -1.87
C MET A 99 -7.65 -14.25 -3.28
N LYS A 100 -7.15 -14.96 -4.29
CA LYS A 100 -7.58 -14.78 -5.69
C LYS A 100 -8.06 -16.06 -6.38
N GLU A 101 -8.80 -16.92 -5.69
CA GLU A 101 -9.70 -17.98 -6.21
C GLU A 101 -10.66 -18.29 -5.02
N GLU A 102 -12.00 -18.21 -5.07
CA GLU A 102 -12.95 -18.73 -6.04
C GLU A 102 -14.32 -18.03 -5.82
N THR A 103 -14.76 -17.15 -6.72
CA THR A 103 -16.21 -16.96 -6.98
C THR A 103 -16.52 -17.58 -8.33
N GLY A 104 -16.33 -18.90 -8.39
CA GLY A 104 -16.90 -19.76 -9.41
C GLY A 104 -18.41 -19.82 -9.23
N ALA A 105 -19.13 -19.59 -10.32
CA ALA A 105 -20.58 -19.55 -10.39
C ALA A 105 -21.23 -20.82 -9.80
N GLN A 106 -22.18 -20.66 -8.88
CA GLN A 106 -23.14 -21.70 -8.59
C GLN A 106 -24.39 -21.46 -9.44
N ALA A 107 -24.43 -22.09 -10.61
CA ALA A 107 -25.65 -22.40 -11.33
C ALA A 107 -26.10 -23.82 -10.97
N GLY A 108 -27.38 -24.00 -10.69
CA GLY A 108 -28.05 -25.26 -10.36
C GLY A 108 -28.77 -25.15 -9.01
N GLU A 109 -30.08 -25.36 -8.86
CA GLU A 109 -31.05 -26.17 -9.65
C GLU A 109 -32.24 -25.37 -10.20
#